data_AF-A0ABD5DCX2-F1
#
_entry.id   AF-A0ABD5DCX2-F1
#
_cell.length_a   1.000
_cell.length_b   1.000
_cell.length_c   1.000
_cell.angle_alpha   90.00
_cell.angle_beta   90.00
_cell.angle_gamma   90.00
#
_symmetry.space_group_name_H-M   'P 1'
#
loop_
_entity.id
_entity.type
_entity.pdbx_description
1 polymer ?
#
loop_
_entity_poly.entity_id
_entity_poly.type
_entity_poly.pdbx_seq_one_letter_code
_entity_poly.pdbx_strand_id
1 'polypeptide(L)'
;RKSTFLLDSLGKQILPEWLTIEEHPHLLKGLASTPFDSEGVRTERRDIVKDGVLTQWLLTNYSARKLGMKSTGHAGGIHNWRINGRGLSFAKMLKEMGTGLVVTELMGQGVSGVTCDYSRGASGFWV
;
A
#
# COMPACT_ATOMS: atom_id res chain seq x y z
N ARG A 1 8.63 2.15 -17.31
CA ARG A 1 9.99 1.83 -16.83
C ARG A 1 10.17 0.32 -16.57
N LYS A 2 9.10 -0.50 -16.56
CA LYS A 2 9.17 -1.97 -16.35
C LYS A 2 10.06 -2.35 -15.15
N SER A 3 9.97 -1.56 -14.09
CA SER A 3 10.87 -1.60 -12.94
C SER A 3 10.08 -1.88 -11.66
N THR A 4 9.09 -2.77 -11.75
CA THR A 4 8.29 -3.22 -10.62
C THR A 4 8.00 -4.71 -10.77
N PHE A 5 8.07 -5.45 -9.67
CA PHE A 5 7.67 -6.87 -9.65
C PHE A 5 6.16 -7.05 -9.91
N LEU A 6 5.36 -6.00 -9.71
CA LEU A 6 3.92 -6.02 -9.93
C LEU A 6 3.53 -5.75 -11.39
N LEU A 7 4.46 -5.64 -12.33
CA LEU A 7 4.21 -5.12 -13.69
C LEU A 7 2.96 -5.70 -14.37
N ASP A 8 2.77 -7.01 -14.26
CA ASP A 8 1.66 -7.75 -14.88
C ASP A 8 0.57 -8.16 -13.87
N SER A 9 0.44 -7.44 -12.76
CA SER A 9 -0.44 -7.79 -11.62
C SER A 9 -1.71 -6.96 -11.52
N LEU A 10 -1.93 -5.99 -12.42
CA LEU A 10 -3.19 -5.24 -12.45
C LEU A 10 -4.36 -6.18 -12.70
N GLY A 11 -5.39 -6.11 -11.86
CA GLY A 11 -6.56 -7.00 -11.90
C GLY A 11 -6.30 -8.41 -11.36
N LYS A 12 -5.10 -8.69 -10.83
CA LYS A 12 -4.79 -9.97 -10.18
C LYS A 12 -4.91 -9.85 -8.67
N GLN A 13 -5.23 -10.98 -8.06
CA GLN A 13 -5.19 -11.13 -6.61
C GLN A 13 -3.74 -11.19 -6.14
N ILE A 14 -3.31 -10.16 -5.40
CA ILE A 14 -1.96 -10.02 -4.83
C ILE A 14 -1.95 -10.07 -3.30
N LEU A 15 -3.14 -10.00 -2.69
CA LEU A 15 -3.36 -10.05 -1.24
C LEU A 15 -4.51 -11.02 -0.93
N PRO A 16 -4.70 -11.43 0.35
CA PRO A 16 -5.82 -12.28 0.73
C PRO A 16 -7.18 -11.65 0.38
N GLU A 17 -8.16 -12.47 0.02
CA GLU A 17 -9.49 -12.02 -0.45
C GLU A 17 -10.22 -11.10 0.54
N TRP A 18 -9.96 -11.25 1.84
CA TRP A 18 -10.60 -10.44 2.87
C TRP A 18 -9.99 -9.04 3.02
N LEU A 19 -8.85 -8.76 2.38
CA LEU A 19 -8.08 -7.54 2.60
C LEU A 19 -8.40 -6.49 1.52
N THR A 20 -8.92 -5.35 1.96
CA THR A 20 -9.10 -4.15 1.14
C THR A 20 -8.20 -3.03 1.66
N ILE A 21 -7.52 -2.32 0.76
CA ILE A 21 -6.75 -1.11 1.05
C ILE A 21 -7.54 0.09 0.53
N GLU A 22 -8.04 0.87 1.48
CA GLU A 22 -8.91 2.02 1.23
C GLU A 22 -8.10 3.32 1.28
N GLU A 23 -8.16 4.15 0.24
CA GLU A 23 -7.60 5.50 0.24
C GLU A 23 -8.69 6.56 0.45
N HIS A 24 -8.51 7.45 1.43
CA HIS A 24 -9.47 8.51 1.80
C HIS A 24 -8.82 9.91 1.79
N PRO A 25 -8.71 10.59 0.63
CA PRO A 25 -7.97 11.84 0.52
C PRO A 25 -8.63 13.04 1.21
N HIS A 26 -9.95 12.99 1.44
CA HIS A 26 -10.75 14.11 1.93
C HIS A 26 -11.23 13.93 3.38
N LEU A 27 -10.54 13.11 4.19
CA LEU A 27 -10.83 13.05 5.63
C LEU A 27 -10.62 14.42 6.25
N LEU A 28 -11.64 14.94 6.93
CA LEU A 28 -11.52 16.20 7.67
C LEU A 28 -10.42 16.03 8.73
N LYS A 29 -9.44 16.94 8.69
CA LYS A 29 -8.27 16.94 9.60
C LYS A 29 -7.38 15.69 9.47
N GLY A 30 -7.46 14.95 8.36
CA GLY A 30 -6.56 13.81 8.12
C GLY A 30 -5.11 14.27 7.94
N LEU A 31 -4.16 13.48 8.47
CA LEU A 31 -2.73 13.81 8.48
C LEU A 31 -2.13 13.92 7.07
N ALA A 32 -2.65 13.15 6.11
CA ALA A 32 -2.25 13.17 4.71
C ALA A 32 -3.44 13.53 3.79
N SER A 33 -4.41 14.29 4.30
CA SER A 33 -5.51 14.78 3.47
C SER A 33 -5.02 15.92 2.57
N THR A 34 -5.39 15.88 1.30
CA THR A 34 -5.10 16.95 0.34
C THR A 34 -6.26 17.09 -0.67
N PRO A 35 -6.67 18.31 -1.03
CA PRO A 35 -7.74 18.54 -2.00
C PRO A 35 -7.32 18.27 -3.45
N PHE A 36 -6.01 18.29 -3.73
CA PHE A 36 -5.42 18.02 -5.04
C PHE A 36 -3.99 17.51 -4.90
N ASP A 37 -3.51 16.81 -5.92
CA ASP A 37 -2.14 16.31 -6.00
C ASP A 37 -1.14 17.41 -6.42
N SER A 38 0.16 17.11 -6.47
CA SER A 38 1.19 18.11 -6.83
C SER A 38 1.10 18.65 -8.26
N GLU A 39 0.24 18.09 -9.11
CA GLU A 39 -0.04 18.55 -10.47
C GLU A 39 -1.41 19.25 -10.57
N GLY A 40 -2.10 19.48 -9.44
CA GLY A 40 -3.42 20.11 -9.37
C GLY A 40 -4.57 19.17 -9.75
N VAL A 41 -4.33 17.87 -9.86
CA VAL A 41 -5.36 16.87 -10.17
C VAL A 41 -6.15 16.53 -8.91
N ARG A 42 -7.47 16.42 -9.03
CA ARG A 42 -8.37 16.02 -7.93
C ARG A 42 -7.97 14.66 -7.36
N THR A 43 -7.90 14.56 -6.04
CA THR A 43 -7.77 13.30 -5.31
C THR A 43 -9.15 12.67 -5.09
N GLU A 44 -9.25 11.33 -5.13
CA GLU A 44 -10.53 10.61 -5.07
C GLU A 44 -10.48 9.46 -4.06
N ARG A 45 -11.63 9.14 -3.46
CA ARG A 45 -11.80 7.93 -2.65
C ARG A 45 -11.66 6.72 -3.56
N ARG A 46 -10.75 5.80 -3.23
CA ARG A 46 -10.44 4.63 -4.05
C ARG A 46 -10.13 3.42 -3.19
N ASP A 47 -10.55 2.24 -3.62
CA ASP A 47 -10.05 0.97 -3.06
C ASP A 47 -8.87 0.53 -3.94
N ILE A 48 -7.64 0.80 -3.51
CA ILE A 48 -6.41 0.52 -4.27
C ILE A 48 -6.22 -0.99 -4.44
N VAL A 49 -6.52 -1.73 -3.38
CA VAL A 49 -6.74 -3.16 -3.41
C VAL A 49 -8.16 -3.41 -2.94
N LYS A 50 -8.95 -4.14 -3.74
CA LYS A 50 -10.31 -4.56 -3.39
C LYS A 50 -10.35 -6.06 -3.31
N ASP A 51 -10.72 -6.58 -2.15
CA ASP A 51 -10.87 -8.02 -1.90
C ASP A 51 -9.63 -8.82 -2.39
N GLY A 52 -8.44 -8.33 -2.02
CA GLY A 52 -7.16 -8.92 -2.42
C GLY A 52 -6.67 -8.58 -3.84
N VAL A 53 -7.52 -7.98 -4.69
CA VAL A 53 -7.22 -7.67 -6.10
C VAL A 53 -6.69 -6.24 -6.27
N LEU A 54 -5.57 -6.08 -6.98
CA LEU A 54 -5.04 -4.77 -7.36
C LEU A 54 -5.92 -4.10 -8.42
N THR A 55 -6.59 -3.00 -8.07
CA THR A 55 -7.62 -2.40 -8.94
C THR A 55 -7.07 -1.33 -9.89
N GLN A 56 -6.02 -0.60 -9.46
CA GLN A 56 -5.46 0.50 -10.23
C GLN A 56 -3.99 0.77 -9.88
N TRP A 57 -3.31 1.45 -10.81
CA TRP A 57 -2.00 2.04 -10.56
C TRP A 57 -2.11 3.39 -9.84
N LEU A 58 -1.01 3.81 -9.21
CA LEU A 58 -0.85 5.16 -8.66
C LEU A 58 -0.14 6.02 -9.72
N LEU A 59 -0.90 6.87 -10.41
CA LEU A 59 -0.46 7.56 -11.61
C LEU A 59 -0.44 9.08 -11.44
N THR A 60 0.64 9.67 -11.94
CA THR A 60 0.78 11.09 -12.28
C THR A 60 0.40 11.33 -13.74
N ASN A 61 0.28 12.56 -14.21
CA ASN A 61 0.03 12.83 -15.64
C ASN A 61 1.14 12.24 -16.53
N TYR A 62 2.41 12.34 -16.13
CA TYR A 62 3.51 11.80 -16.93
C TYR A 62 3.45 10.28 -17.08
N SER A 63 3.26 9.57 -15.97
CA SER A 63 3.18 8.11 -15.96
C SER A 63 1.91 7.60 -16.63
N ALA A 64 0.77 8.26 -16.40
CA ALA A 64 -0.48 7.97 -17.07
C ALA A 64 -0.36 8.09 -18.60
N ARG A 65 0.22 9.19 -19.11
CA ARG A 65 0.45 9.39 -20.56
C ARG A 65 1.30 8.27 -21.16
N LYS A 66 2.35 7.82 -20.46
CA LYS A 66 3.20 6.72 -20.93
C LYS A 66 2.47 5.37 -21.02
N LEU A 67 1.41 5.19 -20.24
CA LEU A 67 0.61 3.96 -20.22
C LEU A 67 -0.68 4.10 -21.04
N GLY A 68 -0.93 5.24 -21.69
CA GLY A 68 -2.21 5.51 -22.36
C GLY A 68 -3.39 5.64 -21.39
N MET A 69 -3.14 5.93 -20.11
CA MET A 69 -4.12 6.05 -19.03
C MET A 69 -4.35 7.51 -18.63
N LYS A 70 -5.22 7.74 -17.64
CA LYS A 70 -5.44 9.05 -17.00
C LYS A 70 -4.75 9.11 -15.63
N SER A 71 -4.41 10.32 -15.18
CA SER A 71 -3.87 10.53 -13.84
C SER A 71 -4.88 10.08 -12.79
N THR A 72 -4.40 9.51 -11.69
CA THR A 72 -5.24 9.08 -10.56
C THR A 72 -5.15 10.03 -9.38
N GLY A 73 -4.51 11.20 -9.55
CA GLY A 73 -4.32 12.19 -8.48
C GLY A 73 -3.22 11.80 -7.49
N HIS A 74 -2.14 11.17 -7.96
CA HIS A 74 -1.08 10.61 -7.11
C HIS A 74 0.29 11.27 -7.32
N ALA A 75 0.35 12.45 -7.97
CA ALA A 75 1.57 13.24 -7.93
C ALA A 75 1.84 13.72 -6.49
N GLY A 76 2.95 13.27 -5.91
CA GLY A 76 3.30 13.55 -4.51
C GLY A 76 3.01 12.42 -3.52
N GLY A 77 2.37 11.32 -3.94
CA GLY A 77 2.17 10.13 -3.11
C GLY A 77 0.71 9.76 -2.88
N ILE A 78 0.46 9.05 -1.78
CA ILE A 78 -0.84 8.51 -1.36
C ILE A 78 -1.52 9.37 -0.29
N HIS A 79 -2.83 9.23 -0.15
CA HIS A 79 -3.65 10.13 0.67
C HIS A 79 -4.53 9.39 1.68
N ASN A 80 -4.00 9.18 2.90
CA ASN A 80 -4.64 8.45 4.01
C ASN A 80 -5.16 7.04 3.65
N TRP A 81 -4.25 6.06 3.67
CA TRP A 81 -4.66 4.66 3.57
C TRP A 81 -5.26 4.12 4.87
N ARG A 82 -6.23 3.23 4.73
CA ARG A 82 -6.90 2.48 5.79
C ARG A 82 -6.96 1.01 5.41
N ILE A 83 -6.67 0.16 6.39
CA ILE A 83 -6.80 -1.29 6.29
C ILE A 83 -7.59 -1.72 7.52
N ASN A 84 -8.71 -2.41 7.30
CA ASN A 84 -9.57 -2.85 8.39
C ASN A 84 -8.96 -4.08 9.07
N GLY A 85 -8.86 -4.02 10.40
CA GLY A 85 -8.44 -5.17 11.20
C GLY A 85 -9.51 -6.26 11.23
N ARG A 86 -9.12 -7.50 11.53
CA ARG A 86 -10.02 -8.66 11.61
C ARG A 86 -10.51 -8.99 13.04
N GLY A 87 -10.48 -8.01 13.94
CA GLY A 87 -11.02 -8.14 15.30
C GLY A 87 -10.10 -8.84 16.32
N LEU A 88 -8.92 -9.30 15.90
CA LEU A 88 -7.91 -9.81 16.84
C LEU A 88 -7.14 -8.65 17.47
N SER A 89 -7.01 -8.68 18.79
CA SER A 89 -6.05 -7.82 19.48
C SER A 89 -4.64 -8.38 19.30
N PHE A 90 -3.63 -7.53 19.48
CA PHE A 90 -2.23 -7.94 19.40
C PHE A 90 -1.93 -9.16 20.30
N ALA A 91 -2.40 -9.14 21.56
CA ALA A 91 -2.22 -10.27 22.48
C ALA A 91 -2.86 -11.58 21.99
N LYS A 92 -4.01 -11.50 21.30
CA LYS A 92 -4.63 -12.69 20.67
C LYS A 92 -3.81 -13.16 19.48
N MET A 93 -3.26 -12.25 18.67
CA MET A 93 -2.36 -12.61 17.56
C MET A 93 -1.10 -13.32 18.05
N LEU A 94 -0.51 -12.90 19.18
CA LEU A 94 0.64 -13.59 19.76
C LEU A 94 0.31 -15.03 20.17
N LYS A 95 -0.86 -15.24 20.79
CA LYS A 95 -1.34 -16.59 21.13
C LYS A 95 -1.62 -17.45 19.90
N GLU A 96 -2.18 -16.86 18.85
CA GLU A 96 -2.44 -17.56 17.58
C GLU A 96 -1.14 -17.91 16.85
N MET A 97 -0.13 -17.04 16.88
CA MET A 97 1.20 -17.29 16.33
C MET A 97 1.90 -18.46 17.05
N GLY A 98 1.70 -18.58 18.36
CA GLY A 98 2.33 -19.62 19.17
C GLY A 98 3.81 -19.31 19.43
N THR A 99 4.68 -19.72 18.52
CA THR A 99 6.12 -19.47 18.60
C THR A 99 6.59 -18.68 17.38
N GLY A 100 7.30 -17.58 17.59
CA GLY A 100 7.74 -16.75 16.47
C GLY A 100 8.45 -15.46 16.85
N LEU A 101 8.69 -14.61 15.84
CA LEU A 101 9.37 -13.33 15.99
C LEU A 101 8.39 -12.18 15.78
N VAL A 102 8.29 -11.29 16.76
CA VAL A 102 7.64 -9.99 16.64
C VAL A 102 8.69 -8.96 16.28
N VAL A 103 8.52 -8.30 15.12
CA VAL A 103 9.41 -7.24 14.67
C VAL A 103 8.84 -5.87 15.04
N THR A 104 9.63 -5.04 15.71
CA THR A 104 9.25 -3.66 16.09
C THR A 104 10.09 -2.59 15.40
N GLU A 105 11.27 -2.96 14.89
CA GLU A 105 12.16 -2.06 14.15
C GLU A 105 12.80 -2.79 12.96
N LEU A 106 13.06 -2.05 11.89
CA LEU A 106 13.73 -2.56 10.70
C LEU A 106 14.85 -1.61 10.27
N MET A 107 16.01 -2.18 9.92
CA MET A 107 17.22 -1.46 9.56
C MET A 107 17.66 -1.81 8.13
N GLY A 108 18.21 -0.81 7.42
CA GLY A 108 18.74 -0.97 6.06
C GLY A 108 17.72 -0.81 4.92
N GLN A 109 18.23 -0.75 3.69
CA GLN A 109 17.50 -0.49 2.43
C GLN A 109 17.39 -1.74 1.55
N GLY A 110 17.17 -2.93 2.13
CA GLY A 110 17.17 -4.18 1.36
C GLY A 110 15.81 -4.60 0.83
N VAL A 111 15.09 -3.68 0.18
CA VAL A 111 13.86 -4.01 -0.56
C VAL A 111 14.04 -3.64 -2.02
N SER A 112 14.01 -4.65 -2.89
CA SER A 112 14.10 -4.46 -4.34
C SER A 112 12.72 -4.20 -4.93
N GLY A 113 12.51 -2.98 -5.45
CA GLY A 113 11.26 -2.63 -6.13
C GLY A 113 11.01 -3.42 -7.42
N VAL A 114 12.06 -3.98 -8.04
CA VAL A 114 11.97 -4.67 -9.35
C VAL A 114 11.71 -6.17 -9.20
N THR A 115 12.36 -6.83 -8.24
CA THR A 115 12.31 -8.29 -8.06
C THR A 115 11.46 -8.74 -6.87
N CYS A 116 11.10 -7.83 -5.96
CA CYS A 116 10.50 -8.14 -4.66
C CYS A 116 11.43 -8.86 -3.67
N ASP A 117 12.75 -8.89 -3.92
CA ASP A 117 13.69 -9.41 -2.93
C ASP A 117 13.65 -8.54 -1.68
N TYR A 118 13.45 -9.18 -0.53
CA TYR A 118 13.31 -8.53 0.78
C TYR A 118 14.33 -9.10 1.76
N SER A 119 15.22 -8.24 2.25
CA SER A 119 16.19 -8.55 3.29
C SER A 119 16.47 -7.31 4.12
N ARG A 120 16.08 -7.32 5.39
CA ARG A 120 16.31 -6.20 6.31
C ARG A 120 16.76 -6.73 7.66
N GLY A 121 17.65 -6.00 8.33
CA GLY A 121 17.92 -6.25 9.74
C GLY A 121 16.65 -5.96 10.54
N ALA A 122 16.37 -6.75 11.57
CA ALA A 122 15.17 -6.61 12.39
C ALA A 122 15.53 -6.64 13.87
N SER A 123 14.82 -5.83 14.67
CA SER A 123 14.85 -5.89 16.14
C SER A 123 13.42 -6.04 16.68
N GLY A 124 13.28 -6.71 17.83
CA GLY A 124 11.99 -6.98 18.44
C GLY A 124 12.03 -8.11 19.48
N PHE A 125 10.98 -8.91 19.55
CA PHE A 125 10.76 -9.88 20.62
C PHE A 125 10.55 -11.29 20.09
N TRP A 126 11.13 -12.27 20.78
CA TRP A 126 10.79 -13.66 20.60
C TRP A 126 9.56 -14.00 21.43
N VAL A 127 8.69 -14.86 20.88
CA VAL A 127 7.44 -15.33 21.49
C VAL A 127 7.47 -16.84 21.57
#